data_AF-A0A396RL23-F1
#
_entry.id   AF-A0A396RL23-F1
#
_cell.length_a   1.000
_cell.length_b   1.000
_cell.length_c   1.000
_cell.angle_alpha   90.00
_cell.angle_beta   90.00
_cell.angle_gamma   90.00
#
_symmetry.space_group_name_H-M   'P 1'
#
loop_
_entity.id
_entity.type
_entity.pdbx_description
1 polymer ?
#
loop_
_entity_poly.entity_id
_entity_poly.type
_entity_poly.pdbx_seq_one_letter_code
_entity_poly.pdbx_strand_id
1 'polypeptide(L)'
;MRPPANVEKSLGFHAGRLSQGYFILLLKEQLKPGDIQMDGTTLRSGGKFGLPTGDKASDATRPRVHDSIDPAMLAHHQKGMSGDATVLRGINRLSKILPVMPHSDNMAPRDQYPMGGGGGQWTLKAAYAFLVAAYVGPDAIAQTIPQVGITASLAEGASYDARARLMRYLETA
;
A
#
# COMPACT_ATOMS: atom_id res chain seq x y z
N MET A 1 -9.89 -9.35 4.15
CA MET A 1 -9.77 -8.14 3.29
C MET A 1 -11.02 -7.26 3.39
N ARG A 2 -10.84 -5.94 3.21
CA ARG A 2 -11.88 -4.90 3.35
C ARG A 2 -12.40 -4.46 1.97
N PRO A 3 -13.60 -3.83 1.87
CA PRO A 3 -14.08 -3.22 0.64
C PRO A 3 -13.11 -2.16 0.08
N PRO A 4 -13.05 -1.94 -1.25
CA PRO A 4 -12.12 -1.00 -1.88
C PRO A 4 -12.15 0.41 -1.30
N ALA A 5 -13.35 0.97 -1.06
CA ALA A 5 -13.51 2.30 -0.46
C ALA A 5 -12.86 2.43 0.94
N ASN A 6 -12.86 1.34 1.72
CA ASN A 6 -12.22 1.34 3.04
C ASN A 6 -10.69 1.24 2.92
N VAL A 7 -10.19 0.55 1.88
CA VAL A 7 -8.77 0.51 1.57
C VAL A 7 -8.29 1.89 1.09
N GLU A 8 -9.05 2.58 0.24
CA GLU A 8 -8.77 3.95 -0.20
C GLU A 8 -8.60 4.91 0.98
N LYS A 9 -9.58 4.94 1.89
CA LYS A 9 -9.53 5.75 3.11
C LYS A 9 -8.33 5.39 4.00
N SER A 10 -7.99 4.11 4.11
CA SER A 10 -6.87 3.67 4.95
C SER A 10 -5.51 4.07 4.37
N LEU A 11 -5.35 3.94 3.05
CA LEU A 11 -4.08 4.17 2.36
C LEU A 11 -3.90 5.61 1.86
N GLY A 12 -4.96 6.41 1.84
CA GLY A 12 -4.91 7.78 1.33
C GLY A 12 -4.92 7.82 -0.20
N PHE A 13 -5.80 7.03 -0.83
CA PHE A 13 -6.09 7.16 -2.26
C PHE A 13 -7.33 8.02 -2.50
N HIS A 14 -7.39 8.67 -3.67
CA HIS A 14 -8.62 9.28 -4.17
C HIS A 14 -9.81 8.31 -4.08
N ALA A 15 -10.97 8.85 -3.69
CA ALA A 15 -12.20 8.07 -3.59
C ALA A 15 -12.59 7.52 -4.98
N GLY A 16 -12.87 6.22 -5.05
CA GLY A 16 -13.21 5.54 -6.30
C GLY A 16 -12.00 5.11 -7.14
N ARG A 17 -10.76 5.42 -6.76
CA ARG A 17 -9.57 4.99 -7.51
C ARG A 17 -9.39 3.48 -7.55
N LEU A 18 -9.58 2.80 -6.41
CA LEU A 18 -9.54 1.35 -6.29
C LEU A 18 -10.84 0.70 -6.76
N SER A 19 -11.94 1.44 -6.83
CA SER A 19 -13.20 0.93 -7.42
C SER A 19 -13.10 0.64 -8.91
N GLN A 20 -12.06 1.14 -9.60
CA GLN A 20 -11.75 0.80 -11.00
C GLN A 20 -10.89 -0.47 -11.12
N GLY A 21 -10.58 -1.09 -9.99
CA GLY A 21 -9.75 -2.26 -9.87
C GLY A 21 -8.29 -1.97 -9.50
N TYR A 22 -7.64 -2.97 -8.92
CA TYR A 22 -6.26 -2.88 -8.43
C TYR A 22 -5.61 -4.26 -8.30
N PHE A 23 -4.28 -4.28 -8.28
CA PHE A 23 -3.49 -5.47 -8.01
C PHE A 23 -2.97 -5.48 -6.57
N ILE A 24 -2.89 -6.66 -6.00
CA ILE A 24 -2.20 -6.93 -4.74
C ILE A 24 -0.87 -7.58 -5.08
N LEU A 25 0.20 -6.86 -4.78
CA LEU A 25 1.56 -7.28 -5.06
C LEU A 25 2.23 -7.72 -3.75
N LEU A 26 2.92 -8.86 -3.77
CA LEU A 26 3.65 -9.38 -2.62
C LEU A 26 5.14 -9.44 -2.93
N LEU A 27 5.98 -8.91 -2.03
CA LEU A 27 7.42 -8.87 -2.25
C LEU A 27 8.02 -10.28 -2.34
N LYS A 28 8.82 -10.57 -3.37
CA LYS A 28 9.41 -11.91 -3.59
C LYS A 28 10.82 -12.07 -3.04
N GLU A 29 11.45 -10.98 -2.66
CA GLU A 29 12.87 -10.92 -2.36
C GLU A 29 13.07 -10.32 -0.97
N GLN A 30 14.05 -10.86 -0.24
CA GLN A 30 14.34 -10.39 1.11
C GLN A 30 14.97 -9.00 1.06
N LEU A 31 14.41 -8.04 1.79
CA LEU A 31 14.99 -6.72 1.94
C LEU A 31 16.23 -6.79 2.82
N LYS A 32 17.28 -6.06 2.44
CA LYS A 32 18.45 -5.82 3.27
C LYS A 32 18.25 -4.53 4.07
N PRO A 33 18.94 -4.39 5.21
CA PRO A 33 19.02 -3.10 5.90
C PRO A 33 19.48 -2.01 4.93
N GLY A 34 18.73 -0.90 4.87
CA GLY A 34 19.01 0.22 3.99
C GLY A 34 18.26 0.21 2.65
N ASP A 35 17.67 -0.91 2.25
CA ASP A 35 16.88 -1.02 1.01
C ASP A 35 15.53 -0.28 1.09
N ILE A 36 15.11 0.09 2.30
CA ILE A 36 13.87 0.81 2.57
C ILE A 36 14.10 2.10 3.34
N GLN A 37 13.28 3.09 3.05
CA GLN A 37 13.22 4.36 3.74
C GLN A 37 11.85 4.56 4.36
N MET A 38 11.81 4.98 5.63
CA MET A 38 10.57 5.38 6.28
C MET A 38 10.20 6.79 5.81
N ASP A 39 9.02 6.94 5.23
CA ASP A 39 8.48 8.23 4.81
C ASP A 39 7.36 8.71 5.75
N GLY A 40 7.22 8.10 6.92
CA GLY A 40 6.20 8.45 7.91
C GLY A 40 4.97 7.57 7.82
N THR A 41 3.78 8.18 7.90
CA THR A 41 2.50 7.46 7.90
C THR A 41 1.53 8.06 6.89
N THR A 42 0.45 7.37 6.54
CA THR A 42 -0.56 7.87 5.59
C THR A 42 -1.32 9.11 6.09
N LEU A 43 -1.14 9.52 7.36
CA LEU A 43 -1.55 10.85 7.83
C LEU A 43 -0.75 12.00 7.19
N ARG A 44 0.41 11.67 6.61
CA ARG A 44 1.37 12.56 5.96
C ARG A 44 1.58 12.08 4.53
N SER A 45 0.55 12.25 3.69
CA SER A 45 0.54 11.77 2.31
C SER A 45 1.76 12.25 1.51
N GLY A 46 2.33 11.34 0.72
CA GLY A 46 3.57 11.56 -0.05
C GLY A 46 4.83 11.64 0.80
N GLY A 47 4.74 11.31 2.10
CA GLY A 47 5.87 11.33 3.01
C GLY A 47 6.35 12.72 3.39
N LYS A 48 5.44 13.70 3.41
CA LYS A 48 5.75 15.11 3.66
C LYS A 48 4.94 15.67 4.82
N PHE A 49 5.50 16.66 5.51
CA PHE A 49 4.81 17.34 6.61
C PHE A 49 3.58 18.12 6.14
N GLY A 50 2.59 18.23 7.03
CA GLY A 50 1.30 18.85 6.73
C GLY A 50 0.40 18.03 5.82
N LEU A 51 -0.76 18.60 5.50
CA LEU A 51 -1.69 18.01 4.54
C LEU A 51 -1.22 18.29 3.09
N PRO A 52 -1.46 17.36 2.15
CA PRO A 52 -1.25 17.63 0.74
C PRO A 52 -2.10 18.83 0.29
N THR A 53 -1.55 19.62 -0.62
CA THR A 53 -2.16 20.90 -1.01
C THR A 53 -2.98 20.77 -2.30
N GLY A 54 -3.71 21.84 -2.65
CA GLY A 54 -4.44 21.92 -3.92
C GLY A 54 -3.54 22.17 -5.14
N ASP A 55 -2.27 22.55 -4.92
CA ASP A 55 -1.34 22.94 -5.96
C ASP A 55 -0.09 22.05 -5.94
N LYS A 56 0.36 21.62 -7.12
CA LYS A 56 1.51 20.71 -7.25
C LYS A 56 2.81 21.37 -6.86
N ALA A 57 3.01 22.64 -7.23
CA ALA A 57 4.25 23.36 -6.93
C ALA A 57 4.40 23.55 -5.41
N SER A 58 3.33 23.99 -4.75
CA SER A 58 3.26 24.14 -3.30
C SER A 58 3.39 22.80 -2.56
N ASP A 59 2.81 21.72 -3.10
CA ASP A 59 2.99 20.39 -2.51
C ASP A 59 4.44 19.90 -2.63
N ALA A 60 5.12 20.20 -3.74
CA ALA A 60 6.50 19.79 -3.98
C ALA A 60 7.49 20.41 -2.98
N THR A 61 7.22 21.63 -2.48
CA THR A 61 8.08 22.32 -1.51
C THR A 61 7.87 21.87 -0.07
N ARG A 62 6.88 21.01 0.23
CA ARG A 62 6.65 20.54 1.60
C ARG A 62 7.85 19.72 2.10
N PRO A 63 8.38 19.98 3.31
CA PRO A 63 9.49 19.21 3.86
C PRO A 63 9.14 17.74 3.96
N ARG A 64 10.10 16.85 3.65
CA ARG A 64 9.88 15.41 3.76
C ARG A 64 10.02 14.96 5.20
N VAL A 65 9.20 13.99 5.59
CA VAL A 65 9.21 13.46 6.95
C VAL A 65 10.56 12.85 7.28
N HIS A 66 11.14 12.07 6.36
CA HIS A 66 12.42 11.39 6.58
C HIS A 66 13.57 12.33 6.89
N ASP A 67 13.58 13.54 6.33
CA ASP A 67 14.64 14.55 6.56
C ASP A 67 14.65 15.05 8.02
N SER A 68 13.57 14.83 8.76
CA SER A 68 13.41 15.27 10.15
C SER A 68 13.32 14.12 11.15
N ILE A 69 13.47 12.86 10.73
CA ILE A 69 13.52 11.72 11.65
C ILE A 69 14.92 11.65 12.26
N ASP A 70 14.98 11.61 13.59
CA ASP A 70 16.24 11.38 14.30
C ASP A 70 16.92 10.07 13.81
N PRO A 71 18.24 10.08 13.51
CA PRO A 71 18.92 8.91 12.96
C PRO A 71 18.82 7.64 13.82
N ALA A 72 18.80 7.77 15.15
CA ALA A 72 18.68 6.61 16.04
C ALA A 72 17.24 6.04 16.01
N MET A 73 16.23 6.90 15.98
CA MET A 73 14.84 6.51 15.72
C MET A 73 14.68 5.84 14.36
N LEU A 74 15.28 6.40 13.30
CA LEU A 74 15.24 5.83 11.97
C LEU A 74 15.87 4.44 11.93
N ALA A 75 17.04 4.27 12.55
CA ALA A 75 17.71 2.97 12.66
C ALA A 75 16.85 1.95 13.44
N HIS A 76 16.16 2.37 14.51
CA HIS A 76 15.25 1.51 15.25
C HIS A 76 14.07 1.05 14.39
N HIS A 77 13.40 1.98 13.70
CA HIS A 77 12.28 1.67 12.81
C HIS A 77 12.71 0.80 11.61
N GLN A 78 13.87 1.08 11.02
CA GLN A 78 14.44 0.27 9.94
C GLN A 78 14.79 -1.13 10.41
N LYS A 79 15.30 -1.30 11.64
CA LYS A 79 15.58 -2.63 12.20
C LYS A 79 14.31 -3.43 12.45
N GLY A 80 13.27 -2.81 13.02
CA GLY A 80 11.95 -3.43 13.22
C GLY A 80 11.32 -3.85 11.89
N MET A 81 11.27 -2.94 10.93
CA MET A 81 10.77 -3.24 9.59
C MET A 81 11.64 -4.22 8.81
N SER A 82 12.97 -4.20 8.96
CA SER A 82 13.80 -5.22 8.33
C SER A 82 13.46 -6.58 8.93
N GLY A 83 13.21 -6.68 10.24
CA GLY A 83 12.70 -7.91 10.86
C GLY A 83 11.36 -8.37 10.25
N ASP A 84 10.39 -7.47 10.14
CA ASP A 84 9.04 -7.82 9.65
C ASP A 84 8.95 -7.99 8.13
N ALA A 85 9.63 -7.13 7.36
CA ALA A 85 9.61 -7.08 5.90
C ALA A 85 10.67 -7.98 5.25
N THR A 86 11.56 -8.62 6.02
CA THR A 86 12.35 -9.76 5.55
C THR A 86 11.53 -11.05 5.48
N VAL A 87 10.36 -11.09 6.11
CA VAL A 87 9.50 -12.27 6.05
C VAL A 87 8.79 -12.29 4.69
N LEU A 88 9.15 -13.24 3.85
CA LEU A 88 8.55 -13.43 2.51
C LEU A 88 7.18 -14.14 2.55
N ARG A 89 6.63 -14.36 3.74
CA ARG A 89 5.35 -15.04 4.01
C ARG A 89 4.72 -14.47 5.29
N GLY A 90 3.47 -14.83 5.54
CA GLY A 90 2.72 -14.43 6.72
C GLY A 90 2.20 -13.00 6.65
N ILE A 91 1.54 -12.59 7.73
CA ILE A 91 0.83 -11.30 7.85
C ILE A 91 1.75 -10.08 7.81
N ASN A 92 3.06 -10.26 8.05
CA ASN A 92 4.05 -9.19 8.07
C ASN A 92 4.76 -9.00 6.72
N ARG A 93 4.48 -9.84 5.72
CA ARG A 93 5.07 -9.70 4.39
C ARG A 93 4.71 -8.35 3.77
N LEU A 94 5.71 -7.67 3.23
CA LEU A 94 5.50 -6.40 2.53
C LEU A 94 4.61 -6.61 1.31
N SER A 95 3.51 -5.84 1.27
CA SER A 95 2.55 -5.83 0.16
C SER A 95 2.38 -4.43 -0.41
N LYS A 96 2.05 -4.36 -1.70
CA LYS A 96 1.76 -3.11 -2.40
C LYS A 96 0.42 -3.22 -3.10
N ILE A 97 -0.44 -2.23 -2.86
CA ILE A 97 -1.66 -2.04 -3.64
C ILE A 97 -1.32 -1.19 -4.86
N LEU A 98 -1.55 -1.72 -6.05
CA LEU A 98 -1.30 -1.04 -7.31
C LEU A 98 -2.63 -0.79 -8.04
N PRO A 99 -3.17 0.43 -8.02
CA PRO A 99 -4.39 0.77 -8.74
C PRO A 99 -4.23 0.57 -10.26
N VAL A 100 -5.31 0.15 -10.94
CA VAL A 100 -5.37 0.18 -12.41
C VAL A 100 -5.39 1.62 -12.91
N MET A 101 -6.14 2.50 -12.22
CA MET A 101 -6.16 3.92 -12.53
C MET A 101 -4.79 4.57 -12.22
N PRO A 102 -4.09 5.11 -13.23
CA PRO A 102 -2.76 5.68 -13.07
C PRO A 102 -2.79 6.97 -12.26
N HIS A 103 -1.59 7.49 -11.96
CA HIS A 103 -1.46 8.87 -11.48
C HIS A 103 -2.04 9.84 -12.52
N SER A 104 -2.80 10.85 -12.10
CA SER A 104 -3.38 11.86 -13.00
C SER A 104 -2.70 13.20 -12.78
N ASP A 105 -2.03 13.72 -13.80
CA ASP A 105 -1.38 15.02 -13.68
C ASP A 105 -2.35 16.20 -13.59
N ASN A 106 -3.62 15.98 -13.90
CA ASN A 106 -4.67 17.00 -13.87
C ASN A 106 -5.46 16.99 -12.56
N MET A 107 -5.10 16.14 -11.60
CA MET A 107 -5.72 16.07 -10.28
C MET A 107 -4.81 16.75 -9.25
N ALA A 108 -5.40 17.53 -8.34
CA ALA A 108 -4.63 18.16 -7.28
C ALA A 108 -4.06 17.10 -6.30
N PRO A 109 -2.87 17.32 -5.70
CA PRO A 109 -2.27 16.37 -4.78
C PRO A 109 -3.19 15.93 -3.63
N ARG A 110 -3.93 16.88 -3.04
CA ARG A 110 -4.90 16.61 -1.96
C ARG A 110 -6.04 15.69 -2.37
N ASP A 111 -6.45 15.74 -3.63
CA ASP A 111 -7.56 14.96 -4.15
C ASP A 111 -7.07 13.58 -4.58
N GLN A 112 -5.85 13.53 -5.12
CA GLN A 112 -5.26 12.30 -5.65
C GLN A 112 -4.74 11.35 -4.58
N TYR A 113 -4.15 11.94 -3.54
CA TYR A 113 -3.65 11.23 -2.37
C TYR A 113 -4.02 11.98 -1.08
N PRO A 114 -5.30 11.96 -0.67
CA PRO A 114 -5.74 12.59 0.57
C PRO A 114 -5.09 11.94 1.80
N MET A 115 -5.30 12.55 2.97
CA MET A 115 -4.89 11.96 4.24
C MET A 115 -5.53 10.58 4.44
N GLY A 116 -4.71 9.57 4.74
CA GLY A 116 -5.15 8.20 5.03
C GLY A 116 -5.34 7.90 6.52
N GLY A 117 -5.37 6.63 6.87
CA GLY A 117 -5.67 6.13 8.22
C GLY A 117 -4.47 5.97 9.18
N GLY A 118 -3.26 6.38 8.78
CA GLY A 118 -2.05 6.33 9.62
C GLY A 118 -1.19 5.07 9.52
N GLY A 119 -1.38 4.25 8.48
CA GLY A 119 -0.45 3.14 8.19
C GLY A 119 0.95 3.66 7.83
N GLY A 120 2.00 2.90 8.14
CA GLY A 120 3.37 3.25 7.79
C GLY A 120 3.58 3.36 6.27
N GLN A 121 4.35 4.36 5.83
CA GLN A 121 4.72 4.56 4.44
C GLN A 121 6.22 4.33 4.26
N TRP A 122 6.58 3.59 3.22
CA TRP A 122 7.94 3.18 2.95
C TRP A 122 8.26 3.35 1.47
N THR A 123 9.47 3.85 1.19
CA THR A 123 10.03 3.87 -0.16
C THR A 123 11.10 2.79 -0.27
N LEU A 124 11.00 1.96 -1.31
CA LEU A 124 12.06 1.04 -1.71
C LEU A 124 13.13 1.85 -2.46
N LYS A 125 14.38 1.75 -2.04
CA LYS A 125 15.52 2.48 -2.65
C LYS A 125 16.08 1.78 -3.89
N ALA A 126 15.73 0.51 -4.09
CA ALA A 126 16.09 -0.27 -5.26
C ALA A 126 14.86 -0.94 -5.88
N ALA A 127 15.03 -1.47 -7.09
CA ALA A 127 13.99 -2.27 -7.75
C ALA A 127 13.93 -3.66 -7.10
N TYR A 128 12.71 -4.14 -6.84
CA TYR A 128 12.43 -5.48 -6.32
C TYR A 128 11.36 -6.15 -7.16
N ALA A 129 11.43 -7.48 -7.26
CA ALA A 129 10.42 -8.31 -7.86
C ALA A 129 9.24 -8.52 -6.91
N PHE A 130 8.04 -8.47 -7.49
CA PHE A 130 6.80 -8.73 -6.81
C PHE A 130 6.04 -9.86 -7.50
N LEU A 131 5.31 -10.63 -6.70
CA LEU A 131 4.28 -11.54 -7.16
C LEU A 131 2.99 -10.75 -7.31
N VAL A 132 2.35 -10.81 -8.48
CA VAL A 132 0.96 -10.38 -8.64
C VAL A 132 0.08 -11.47 -8.04
N ALA A 133 -0.29 -11.32 -6.77
CA ALA A 133 -0.98 -12.37 -6.03
C ALA A 133 -2.49 -12.40 -6.36
N ALA A 134 -3.09 -11.23 -6.50
CA ALA A 134 -4.49 -11.11 -6.87
C ALA A 134 -4.74 -9.83 -7.67
N TYR A 135 -5.73 -9.89 -8.54
CA TYR A 135 -6.41 -8.74 -9.11
C TYR A 135 -7.77 -8.58 -8.42
N VAL A 136 -8.14 -7.36 -8.08
CA VAL A 136 -9.49 -7.03 -7.61
C VAL A 136 -10.16 -6.19 -8.68
N GLY A 137 -11.26 -6.69 -9.22
CA GLY A 137 -12.03 -6.04 -10.28
C GLY A 137 -12.91 -4.89 -9.78
N PRO A 138 -13.53 -4.12 -10.71
CA PRO A 138 -14.46 -3.05 -10.37
C PRO A 138 -15.72 -3.51 -9.63
N ASP A 139 -16.07 -4.79 -9.78
CA ASP A 139 -17.13 -5.50 -9.07
C ASP A 139 -16.76 -5.90 -7.63
N ALA A 140 -15.58 -5.47 -7.15
CA ALA A 140 -14.97 -5.86 -5.90
C ALA A 140 -14.75 -7.38 -5.77
N ILE A 141 -14.64 -8.10 -6.90
CA ILE A 141 -14.27 -9.51 -6.90
C ILE A 141 -12.75 -9.62 -7.01
N ALA A 142 -12.14 -10.25 -6.02
CA ALA A 142 -10.74 -10.62 -6.02
C ALA A 142 -10.56 -11.98 -6.72
N GLN A 143 -9.60 -12.05 -7.64
CA GLN A 143 -9.23 -13.22 -8.40
C GLN A 143 -7.71 -13.43 -8.31
N THR A 144 -7.29 -14.62 -7.92
CA THR A 144 -5.87 -15.02 -7.95
C THR A 144 -5.49 -15.53 -9.34
N ILE A 145 -4.20 -15.77 -9.57
CA ILE A 145 -3.73 -16.44 -10.79
C ILE A 145 -4.44 -17.79 -11.04
N PRO A 146 -4.60 -18.23 -12.30
CA PRO A 146 -5.38 -19.43 -12.63
C PRO A 146 -4.96 -20.71 -11.89
N GLN A 147 -3.66 -20.86 -11.62
CA GLN A 147 -3.11 -22.02 -10.91
C GLN A 147 -3.59 -22.10 -9.44
N VAL A 148 -3.97 -20.98 -8.85
CA VAL A 148 -4.50 -20.89 -7.49
C VAL A 148 -6.03 -20.92 -7.48
N GLY A 149 -6.68 -20.27 -8.45
CA GLY A 149 -8.12 -20.38 -8.70
C GLY A 149 -9.04 -19.88 -7.58
N ILE A 150 -8.56 -19.00 -6.68
CA ILE A 150 -9.40 -18.41 -5.63
C ILE A 150 -10.14 -17.20 -6.18
N THR A 151 -11.45 -17.19 -5.93
CA THR A 151 -12.32 -16.03 -6.18
C THR A 151 -13.01 -15.65 -4.87
N ALA A 152 -13.02 -14.35 -4.54
CA ALA A 152 -13.69 -13.86 -3.34
C ALA A 152 -14.28 -12.46 -3.57
N SER A 153 -15.55 -12.28 -3.21
CA SER A 153 -16.13 -10.93 -3.16
C SER A 153 -15.64 -10.19 -1.91
N LEU A 154 -15.19 -8.95 -2.12
CA LEU A 154 -14.76 -8.01 -1.10
C LEU A 154 -15.83 -6.96 -0.79
N ALA A 155 -17.01 -7.07 -1.41
CA ALA A 155 -18.14 -6.20 -1.15
C ALA A 155 -18.58 -6.29 0.32
N GLU A 156 -19.31 -5.28 0.77
CA GLU A 156 -19.98 -5.32 2.07
C GLU A 156 -20.95 -6.51 2.13
N GLY A 157 -21.00 -7.22 3.26
CA GLY A 157 -21.86 -8.40 3.43
C GLY A 157 -21.43 -9.69 2.70
N ALA A 158 -20.40 -9.67 1.85
CA ALA A 158 -19.91 -10.88 1.18
C ALA A 158 -19.42 -11.98 2.16
N SER A 159 -19.51 -13.25 1.75
CA SER A 159 -19.16 -14.43 2.55
C SER A 159 -17.76 -14.33 3.21
N TYR A 160 -17.72 -14.63 4.50
CA TYR A 160 -16.49 -14.66 5.30
C TYR A 160 -15.50 -15.70 4.79
N ASP A 161 -15.97 -16.89 4.41
CA ASP A 161 -15.11 -18.03 4.07
C ASP A 161 -14.26 -17.78 2.83
N ALA A 162 -14.84 -17.17 1.80
CA ALA A 162 -14.12 -16.83 0.57
C ALA A 162 -13.01 -15.81 0.87
N ARG A 163 -13.29 -14.79 1.70
CA ARG A 163 -12.29 -13.81 2.13
C ARG A 163 -11.20 -14.45 2.99
N ALA A 164 -11.56 -15.37 3.89
CA ALA A 164 -10.60 -16.08 4.73
C ALA A 164 -9.69 -16.99 3.91
N ARG A 165 -10.19 -17.63 2.84
CA ARG A 165 -9.38 -18.38 1.88
C ARG A 165 -8.40 -17.47 1.14
N LEU A 166 -8.86 -16.33 0.67
CA LEU A 166 -7.99 -15.34 0.01
C LEU A 166 -6.91 -14.82 0.97
N MET A 167 -7.25 -14.47 2.21
CA MET A 167 -6.27 -14.02 3.22
C MET A 167 -5.21 -15.08 3.48
N ARG A 168 -5.63 -16.34 3.70
CA ARG A 168 -4.69 -17.46 3.89
C ARG A 168 -3.77 -17.68 2.69
N TYR A 169 -4.28 -17.48 1.48
CA TYR A 169 -3.43 -17.52 0.29
C TYR A 169 -2.42 -16.37 0.28
N LEU A 170 -2.84 -15.13 0.53
CA LEU A 170 -1.93 -13.97 0.56
C LEU A 170 -0.84 -14.12 1.62
N GLU A 171 -1.13 -14.80 2.73
CA GLU A 171 -0.17 -15.11 3.78
C GLU A 171 0.79 -16.25 3.40
N THR A 172 0.40 -17.20 2.54
CA THR A 172 1.22 -18.40 2.25
C THR A 172 1.89 -18.41 0.87
N ALA A 173 1.49 -17.52 -0.03
CA ALA A 173 1.98 -17.40 -1.41
C ALA A 173 3.48 -17.06 -1.54
#